data_AF-A0A6L7S6V5-F1
#
_entry.id   AF-A0A6L7S6V5-F1
#
_cell.length_a   1.000
_cell.length_b   1.000
_cell.length_c   1.000
_cell.angle_alpha   90.00
_cell.angle_beta   90.00
_cell.angle_gamma   90.00
#
_symmetry.space_group_name_H-M   'P 1'
#
loop_
_entity.id
_entity.type
_entity.pdbx_description
1 polymer ?
#
loop_
_entity_poly.entity_id
_entity_poly.type
_entity_poly.pdbx_seq_one_letter_code
_entity_poly.pdbx_strand_id
1 'polypeptide(L)' 'MRVKDEIHRKLAAAFAPRKLEIMDESESHRGHAGYREGGQSHFRVRIASEAFKGQSRIARHRAVHEALG' A
#
# COMPACT_ATOMS: atom_id res chain seq x y z
N MET A 1 8.30 10.83 -9.77
CA MET A 1 7.46 10.63 -8.57
C MET A 1 7.85 9.30 -7.96
N ARG A 2 8.03 9.17 -6.63
CA ARG A 2 8.40 7.87 -6.04
C ARG A 2 7.17 6.96 -5.98
N VAL A 3 7.36 5.64 -6.05
CA VAL A 3 6.28 4.64 -5.97
C VAL A 3 5.48 4.81 -4.68
N LYS A 4 6.15 5.10 -3.56
CA LYS A 4 5.49 5.43 -2.28
C LYS A 4 4.46 6.55 -2.41
N ASP A 5 4.80 7.62 -3.13
CA ASP A 5 3.92 8.78 -3.31
C ASP A 5 2.72 8.41 -4.18
N GLU A 6 2.93 7.54 -5.16
CA GLU A 6 1.85 7.02 -6.01
C GLU A 6 0.85 6.19 -5.21
N ILE A 7 1.36 5.25 -4.40
CA ILE A 7 0.56 4.43 -3.47
C ILE A 7 -0.23 5.35 -2.54
N HIS A 8 0.43 6.37 -1.97
CA HIS A 8 -0.25 7.32 -1.08
C HIS A 8 -1.39 8.03 -1.77
N ARG A 9 -1.13 8.60 -2.95
CA ARG A 9 -2.12 9.36 -3.73
C ARG A 9 -3.31 8.48 -4.12
N LYS A 10 -3.06 7.29 -4.66
CA LYS A 10 -4.12 6.37 -5.11
C LYS A 10 -5.00 5.92 -3.95
N LEU A 11 -4.40 5.50 -2.83
CA LEU A 11 -5.15 5.04 -1.66
C LEU A 11 -5.88 6.17 -0.94
N ALA A 12 -5.27 7.36 -0.87
CA ALA A 12 -5.93 8.53 -0.30
C ALA A 12 -7.18 8.93 -1.11
N ALA A 13 -7.07 8.92 -2.44
CA ALA A 13 -8.19 9.24 -3.34
C ALA A 13 -9.29 8.17 -3.28
N ALA A 14 -8.93 6.89 -3.28
CA ALA A 14 -9.90 5.79 -3.32
C ALA A 14 -10.68 5.61 -2.00
N PHE A 15 -10.06 5.88 -0.85
CA PHE A 15 -10.62 5.48 0.44
C PHE A 15 -10.85 6.62 1.43
N ALA A 16 -10.44 7.86 1.14
CA ALA A 16 -10.50 8.99 2.08
C ALA A 16 -10.15 8.59 3.53
N PRO A 17 -8.99 7.94 3.76
CA PRO A 17 -8.71 7.28 5.02
C PRO A 17 -8.45 8.29 6.14
N ARG A 18 -8.95 7.98 7.34
CA ARG A 18 -8.59 8.72 8.57
C ARG A 18 -7.14 8.49 8.99
N LYS A 19 -6.53 7.39 8.53
CA LYS A 19 -5.11 7.08 8.74
C LYS A 19 -4.56 6.30 7.55
N LEU A 20 -3.42 6.75 7.02
CA LEU A 20 -2.68 6.08 5.96
C LEU A 20 -1.17 6.18 6.23
N GLU A 21 -0.52 5.04 6.45
CA GLU A 21 0.94 4.93 6.57
C GLU A 21 1.47 3.99 5.48
N ILE A 22 2.53 4.43 4.80
CA ILE A 22 3.22 3.63 3.78
C ILE A 22 4.70 3.60 4.11
N MET A 23 5.19 2.40 4.40
CA MET A 23 6.56 2.12 4.81
C MET A 23 7.23 1.33 3.69
N ASP A 24 8.39 1.79 3.25
CA ASP A 24 9.24 1.05 2.31
C ASP A 24 10.06 0.05 3.12
N GLU A 25 9.82 -1.25 2.90
CA GLU A 25 10.50 -2.36 3.58
C GLU A 25 11.42 -3.12 2.62
N SER A 26 11.82 -2.48 1.51
CA SER A 26 12.63 -3.12 0.45
C SER A 26 13.99 -3.59 0.98
N GLU A 27 14.64 -2.81 1.83
CA GLU A 27 15.94 -3.16 2.41
C GLU A 27 15.89 -4.45 3.24
N SER A 28 14.79 -4.69 3.95
CA SER A 28 14.58 -5.93 4.72
C SER A 28 14.48 -7.17 3.82
N HIS A 29 14.36 -6.99 2.50
CA HIS A 29 14.27 -8.04 1.50
C HIS A 29 15.51 -8.10 0.60
N ARG A 30 16.62 -7.44 1.00
CA ARG A 30 17.90 -7.54 0.29
C ARG A 30 18.29 -9.01 0.09
N GLY A 31 18.59 -9.38 -1.15
CA GLY A 31 18.94 -10.75 -1.54
C GLY A 31 17.77 -11.63 -2.01
N HIS A 32 16.53 -11.16 -1.92
CA HIS A 32 15.37 -11.88 -2.47
C HIS A 32 15.08 -11.46 -3.91
N ALA A 33 14.43 -12.36 -4.67
CA ALA A 33 13.95 -12.06 -6.00
C ALA A 33 13.02 -10.84 -5.98
N GLY A 34 13.34 -9.82 -6.78
CA GLY A 34 12.59 -8.57 -6.86
C GLY A 34 13.16 -7.40 -6.05
N TYR A 35 14.16 -7.61 -5.19
CA TYR A 35 14.90 -6.51 -4.57
C TYR A 35 15.61 -5.66 -5.63
N ARG A 36 15.62 -4.35 -5.44
CA ARG A 36 16.34 -3.37 -6.27
C ARG A 36 17.06 -2.37 -5.37
N GLU A 37 18.27 -1.98 -5.75
CA GLU A 37 18.95 -0.87 -5.10
C GLU A 37 18.14 0.42 -5.21
N GLY A 38 18.11 1.21 -4.15
CA GLY A 38 17.27 2.40 -4.05
C GLY A 38 15.84 2.14 -3.56
N GLY A 39 15.51 0.89 -3.23
CA GLY A 39 14.27 0.49 -2.58
C GLY A 39 13.07 0.40 -3.53
N GLN A 40 11.88 0.69 -3.00
CA GLN A 40 10.61 0.72 -3.72
C GLN A 40 10.16 -0.59 -4.37
N SER A 41 10.60 -1.73 -3.84
CA SER A 41 10.18 -3.07 -4.26
C SER A 41 9.21 -3.76 -3.29
N HIS A 42 9.22 -3.39 -2.00
CA HIS A 42 8.31 -3.93 -0.99
C HIS A 42 7.75 -2.81 -0.11
N PHE A 43 6.43 -2.77 0.04
CA PHE A 43 5.76 -1.78 0.88
C PHE A 43 4.85 -2.44 1.93
N ARG A 44 4.91 -1.93 3.15
CA ARG A 44 3.87 -2.15 4.15
C ARG A 44 2.92 -0.97 4.14
N VAL A 45 1.63 -1.27 4.01
CA VAL A 45 0.56 -0.28 4.06
C VAL A 45 -0.28 -0.52 5.31
N ARG A 46 -0.48 0.52 6.12
CA ARG A 46 -1.49 0.54 7.19
C ARG A 46 -2.53 1.58 6.87
N ILE A 47 -3.78 1.15 6.75
CA ILE A 47 -4.88 2.01 6.34
C ILE A 47 -6.11 1.79 7.22
N ALA A 48 -6.73 2.89 7.64
CA ALA A 48 -8.02 2.88 8.34
C ALA A 48 -8.99 3.82 7.61
N SER A 49 -10.12 3.27 7.16
CA SER A 49 -11.17 3.99 6.43
C SER A 49 -12.54 3.38 6.72
N GLU A 50 -13.58 4.22 6.74
CA GLU A 50 -14.98 3.78 6.80
C GLU A 50 -15.41 3.01 5.54
N ALA A 51 -14.71 3.18 4.41
CA ALA A 51 -14.95 2.42 3.19
C ALA A 51 -14.82 0.90 3.38
N PHE A 52 -14.10 0.46 4.43
CA PHE A 52 -13.94 -0.96 4.77
C PHE A 52 -15.03 -1.53 5.69
N LYS A 53 -15.98 -0.71 6.12
CA LYS A 53 -17.08 -1.15 7.00
C LYS A 53 -17.91 -2.22 6.32
N GLY A 54 -18.23 -3.30 7.04
CA GLY A 54 -18.97 -4.45 6.50
C GLY A 54 -18.16 -5.36 5.55
N GLN A 55 -16.96 -4.97 5.13
CA GLN A 55 -16.12 -5.81 4.28
C GLN A 55 -15.36 -6.87 5.08
N SER A 56 -15.29 -8.09 4.52
CA SER A 56 -14.39 -9.14 5.02
C SER A 56 -12.92 -8.75 4.82
N ARG A 57 -12.01 -9.41 5.53
CA ARG A 57 -10.56 -9.17 5.39
C ARG A 57 -10.11 -9.28 3.92
N ILE A 58 -10.53 -10.35 3.22
CA ILE A 58 -10.14 -10.57 1.82
C ILE A 58 -10.70 -9.46 0.91
N ALA A 59 -11.96 -9.04 1.13
CA ALA A 59 -12.56 -7.96 0.34
C ALA A 59 -11.78 -6.64 0.48
N ARG A 60 -11.34 -6.30 1.70
CA ARG A 60 -10.49 -5.11 1.94
C ARG A 60 -9.18 -5.18 1.17
N HIS A 61 -8.50 -6.34 1.20
CA HIS A 61 -7.27 -6.53 0.46
C HIS A 61 -7.49 -6.40 -1.06
N ARG A 62 -8.55 -7.00 -1.60
CA ARG A 62 -8.90 -6.88 -3.03
C ARG A 62 -9.15 -5.43 -3.42
N ALA A 63 -9.93 -4.68 -2.64
CA ALA A 63 -10.18 -3.27 -2.89
C ALA A 63 -8.88 -2.45 -2.91
N VAL A 64 -7.96 -2.71 -1.96
CA VAL A 64 -6.66 -2.04 -1.94
C VAL A 64 -5.83 -2.34 -3.19
N HIS A 65 -5.78 -3.61 -3.64
CA HIS A 65 -5.09 -3.97 -4.88
C HIS A 65 -5.73 -3.33 -6.10
N GLU A 66 -7.06 -3.34 -6.20
CA GLU A 66 -7.82 -2.70 -7.29
C GLU A 66 -7.53 -1.20 -7.38
N ALA A 67 -7.43 -0.50 -6.25
CA ALA A 67 -7.08 0.92 -6.22
C ALA A 67 -5.63 1.20 -6.67
N LEU A 68 -4.72 0.24 -6.53
CA LEU A 68 -3.32 0.39 -6.90
C LEU A 68 -3.04 0.09 -8.38
N GLY A 69 -3.86 -0.75 -9.00
CA GLY A 69 -3.71 -1.23 -10.38
C GLY A 69 -3.04 -2.59 -10.44
#